data_AF-A0A6I8WEH7-F1
#
_entry.id   AF-A0A6I8WEH7-F1
#
_cell.length_a   1.000
_cell.length_b   1.000
_cell.length_c   1.000
_cell.angle_alpha   90.00
_cell.angle_beta   90.00
_cell.angle_gamma   90.00
#
_symmetry.space_group_name_H-M   'P 1'
#
loop_
_entity.id
_entity.type
_entity.pdbx_description
1 polymer ?
#
loop_
_entity_poly.entity_id
_entity_poly.type
_entity_poly.pdbx_seq_one_letter_code
_entity_poly.pdbx_strand_id
1 'polypeptide(L)'
;MSSASLIVFCFLALLLGQTLGQDPAINYSLQWAKDTGINIRMIIEEKLPNTASAQAEGREVADTFDLGLTHCNAELLASRNVAQHKVCVNALAAGAYASLDRVAGQQWAIYGASSGASRIGLFW
;
A
#
# COMPACT_ATOMS: atom_id res chain seq x y z
N MET A 1 -19.06 49.53 -13.80
CA MET A 1 -18.29 48.57 -12.97
C MET A 1 -16.82 48.95 -13.08
N SER A 2 -16.16 49.29 -11.98
CA SER A 2 -14.79 49.83 -11.99
C SER A 2 -13.78 48.72 -12.34
N SER A 3 -12.80 49.03 -13.18
CA SER A 3 -11.73 48.13 -13.62
C SER A 3 -10.94 47.52 -12.46
N ALA A 4 -10.91 48.18 -11.30
CA ALA A 4 -10.32 47.66 -10.07
C ALA A 4 -11.03 46.40 -9.53
N SER A 5 -12.35 46.28 -9.73
CA SER A 5 -13.15 45.15 -9.22
C SER A 5 -12.92 43.86 -10.02
N LEU A 6 -12.56 43.97 -11.31
CA LEU A 6 -12.24 42.83 -12.17
C LEU A 6 -10.88 42.22 -11.85
N ILE A 7 -9.91 43.05 -11.48
CA ILE A 7 -8.55 42.61 -11.13
C ILE A 7 -8.59 41.80 -9.83
N VAL A 8 -9.30 42.27 -8.81
CA VAL A 8 -9.42 41.56 -7.53
C VAL A 8 -10.08 40.19 -7.69
N PHE A 9 -11.13 40.08 -8.51
CA PHE A 9 -11.79 38.80 -8.79
C PHE A 9 -10.88 37.82 -9.55
N CYS A 10 -10.07 38.31 -10.50
CA CYS A 10 -9.16 37.48 -11.28
C CYS A 10 -8.01 36.92 -10.42
N PHE A 11 -7.46 37.72 -9.51
CA PHE A 11 -6.45 37.25 -8.56
C PHE A 11 -7.01 36.25 -7.54
N LEU A 12 -8.25 36.44 -7.04
CA LEU A 12 -8.90 35.47 -6.15
C LEU A 12 -9.20 34.14 -6.84
N ALA A 13 -9.63 34.16 -8.10
CA ALA A 13 -9.87 32.94 -8.88
C ALA A 13 -8.56 32.18 -9.19
N LEU A 14 -7.46 32.89 -9.42
CA LEU A 14 -6.14 32.28 -9.63
C LEU A 14 -5.54 31.69 -8.35
N LEU A 15 -5.81 32.29 -7.19
CA LEU A 15 -5.38 31.78 -5.87
C LEU A 15 -6.23 30.58 -5.39
N LEU A 16 -7.52 30.56 -5.71
CA LEU A 16 -8.43 29.44 -5.40
C LEU A 16 -8.36 28.29 -6.42
N GLY A 17 -7.87 28.54 -7.63
CA GLY A 17 -7.69 27.51 -8.66
C GLY A 17 -6.57 26.52 -8.35
N GLN A 18 -5.61 26.87 -7.48
CA GLN A 18 -4.49 26.00 -7.12
C GLN A 18 -4.81 24.99 -6.02
N THR A 19 -5.98 25.09 -5.38
CA THR A 19 -6.33 24.24 -4.22
C THR A 19 -7.21 23.04 -4.57
N LEU A 20 -7.68 22.93 -5.81
CA LEU A 20 -8.67 21.92 -6.23
C LEU A 20 -8.13 20.83 -7.18
N GLY A 21 -6.87 20.92 -7.61
CA GLY A 21 -6.18 19.78 -8.22
C GLY A 21 -5.56 18.92 -7.14
N GLN A 22 -6.06 17.69 -6.94
CA GLN A 22 -5.35 16.70 -6.12
C GLN A 22 -3.90 16.61 -6.60
N ASP A 23 -2.96 16.75 -5.68
CA ASP A 23 -1.53 16.73 -5.98
C ASP A 23 -1.18 15.40 -6.68
N PRO A 24 -0.63 15.45 -7.92
CA PRO A 24 -0.32 14.24 -8.69
C PRO A 24 0.63 13.31 -7.93
N ALA A 25 1.51 13.84 -7.07
CA ALA A 25 2.40 13.03 -6.24
C ALA A 25 1.64 12.24 -5.17
N ILE A 26 0.60 12.82 -4.58
CA ILE A 26 -0.27 12.14 -3.61
C ILE A 26 -1.04 11.00 -4.29
N ASN A 27 -1.65 11.27 -5.45
CA ASN A 27 -2.40 10.26 -6.20
C ASN A 27 -1.50 9.10 -6.64
N TYR A 28 -0.30 9.39 -7.13
CA TYR A 28 0.69 8.37 -7.47
C TYR A 28 1.06 7.52 -6.25
N SER A 29 1.29 8.16 -5.10
CA SER A 29 1.68 7.46 -3.87
C SER A 29 0.57 6.54 -3.37
N LEU A 30 -0.69 6.97 -3.40
CA LEU A 30 -1.84 6.14 -3.05
C LEU A 30 -1.97 4.93 -3.99
N GLN A 31 -1.78 5.13 -5.30
CA GLN A 31 -1.84 4.06 -6.28
C GLN A 31 -0.72 3.04 -6.06
N TRP A 32 0.52 3.50 -5.85
CA TRP A 32 1.65 2.63 -5.53
C TRP A 32 1.41 1.80 -4.26
N ALA A 33 0.82 2.40 -3.22
CA ALA A 33 0.45 1.69 -1.99
C ALA A 33 -0.56 0.57 -2.26
N LYS A 34 -1.56 0.85 -3.09
CA LYS A 34 -2.56 -0.14 -3.53
C LYS A 34 -1.92 -1.27 -4.32
N ASP A 35 -1.03 -0.96 -5.25
CA ASP A 35 -0.32 -1.96 -6.07
C ASP A 35 0.54 -2.87 -5.19
N THR A 36 1.13 -2.33 -4.11
CA THR A 36 1.85 -3.13 -3.11
C THR A 36 0.92 -4.16 -2.44
N GLY A 37 -0.30 -3.77 -2.07
CA GLY A 37 -1.31 -4.69 -1.53
C GLY A 37 -1.79 -5.74 -2.52
N ILE A 38 -1.80 -5.43 -3.82
CA ILE A 38 -2.09 -6.40 -4.89
C ILE A 38 -0.95 -7.43 -4.99
N ASN A 39 0.31 -6.98 -4.95
CA ASN A 39 1.47 -7.88 -4.99
C ASN A 39 1.48 -8.86 -3.81
N ILE A 40 1.13 -8.40 -2.61
CA ILE A 40 1.02 -9.27 -1.42
C ILE A 40 0.00 -10.40 -1.65
N ARG A 41 -1.17 -10.08 -2.25
CA ARG A 41 -2.19 -11.09 -2.58
C ARG A 41 -1.73 -12.06 -3.65
N MET A 42 -1.04 -11.57 -4.67
CA MET A 42 -0.44 -12.41 -5.70
C MET A 42 0.55 -13.40 -5.09
N ILE A 43 1.39 -12.96 -4.15
CA ILE A 43 2.32 -13.84 -3.43
C ILE A 43 1.57 -14.92 -2.64
N ILE A 44 0.46 -14.59 -1.99
CA ILE A 44 -0.38 -15.57 -1.27
C ILE A 44 -0.89 -16.65 -2.21
N GLU A 45 -1.40 -16.26 -3.38
CA GLU A 45 -1.92 -17.19 -4.38
C GLU A 45 -0.83 -18.06 -5.01
N GLU A 46 0.35 -17.48 -5.27
CA GLU A 46 1.43 -18.15 -6.00
C GLU A 46 2.39 -18.96 -5.12
N LYS A 47 2.59 -18.55 -3.86
CA LYS A 47 3.67 -19.08 -3.01
C LYS A 47 3.17 -19.92 -1.85
N LEU A 48 1.93 -19.75 -1.40
CA LEU A 48 1.36 -20.63 -0.37
C LEU A 48 0.74 -21.88 -1.02
N PRO A 49 0.69 -23.02 -0.30
CA PRO A 49 -0.09 -24.17 -0.75
C PRO A 49 -1.54 -23.78 -1.04
N ASN A 50 -2.15 -24.37 -2.06
CA ASN A 50 -3.57 -24.17 -2.37
C ASN A 50 -4.46 -25.02 -1.45
N THR A 51 -4.32 -24.82 -0.14
CA THR A 51 -5.17 -25.42 0.87
C THR A 51 -5.94 -24.34 1.60
N ALA A 52 -7.14 -24.69 2.09
CA ALA A 52 -8.00 -23.72 2.77
C ALA A 52 -7.30 -23.05 3.96
N SER A 53 -6.49 -23.81 4.72
CA SER A 53 -5.73 -23.30 5.87
C SER A 53 -4.66 -22.31 5.45
N ALA A 54 -3.77 -22.68 4.53
CA ALA A 54 -2.67 -21.82 4.10
C ALA A 54 -3.20 -20.53 3.46
N GLN A 55 -4.25 -20.64 2.64
CA GLN A 55 -4.89 -19.48 2.03
C GLN A 55 -5.62 -18.60 3.05
N ALA A 56 -6.18 -19.17 4.13
CA ALA A 56 -6.79 -18.38 5.20
C ALA A 56 -5.75 -17.59 6.00
N GLU A 57 -4.63 -18.23 6.38
CA GLU A 57 -3.53 -17.56 7.07
C GLU A 57 -2.87 -16.48 6.19
N GLY A 58 -2.69 -16.74 4.90
CA GLY A 58 -2.22 -15.74 3.95
C GLY A 58 -3.15 -14.53 3.87
N ARG A 59 -4.47 -14.76 3.78
CA ARG A 59 -5.47 -13.67 3.77
C ARG A 59 -5.44 -12.83 5.04
N GLU A 60 -5.26 -13.43 6.21
CA GLU A 60 -5.14 -12.68 7.48
C GLU A 60 -3.96 -11.69 7.45
N VAL A 61 -2.84 -12.08 6.82
CA VAL A 61 -1.69 -11.18 6.62
C VAL A 61 -2.05 -10.03 5.67
N ALA A 62 -2.75 -10.31 4.57
CA ALA A 62 -3.20 -9.28 3.63
C ALA A 62 -4.19 -8.30 4.27
N ASP A 63 -5.16 -8.81 5.05
CA ASP A 63 -6.14 -7.99 5.76
C ASP A 63 -5.46 -7.08 6.80
N THR A 64 -4.47 -7.60 7.50
CA THR A 64 -3.65 -6.82 8.44
C THR A 64 -2.86 -5.72 7.72
N PHE A 65 -2.28 -6.03 6.54
CA PHE A 65 -1.60 -5.04 5.71
C PHE A 65 -2.56 -3.92 5.27
N ASP A 66 -3.76 -4.26 4.80
CA ASP A 66 -4.73 -3.25 4.33
C ASP A 66 -5.22 -2.34 5.47
N LEU A 67 -5.41 -2.90 6.68
CA LEU A 67 -5.73 -2.12 7.85
C LEU A 67 -4.63 -1.09 8.14
N GLY A 68 -3.37 -1.51 8.13
CA GLY A 68 -2.22 -0.62 8.26
C GLY A 68 -2.15 0.40 7.13
N LEU A 69 -2.41 -0.01 5.90
CA LEU A 69 -2.37 0.84 4.70
C LEU A 69 -3.40 1.95 4.78
N THR A 70 -4.57 1.67 5.36
CA THR A 70 -5.61 2.67 5.63
C THR A 70 -5.07 3.80 6.51
N HIS A 71 -4.29 3.47 7.54
CA HIS A 71 -3.63 4.47 8.40
C HIS A 71 -2.56 5.27 7.64
N CYS A 72 -1.67 4.60 6.88
CA CYS A 72 -0.66 5.30 6.09
C CYS A 72 -1.31 6.28 5.09
N ASN A 73 -2.38 5.86 4.41
CA ASN A 73 -3.07 6.68 3.41
C ASN A 73 -3.79 7.87 4.04
N ALA A 74 -4.44 7.67 5.20
CA ALA A 74 -5.06 8.76 5.94
C ALA A 74 -4.02 9.82 6.35
N GLU A 75 -2.86 9.38 6.84
CA GLU A 75 -1.77 10.26 7.22
C GLU A 75 -1.17 11.01 6.02
N LEU A 76 -1.06 10.37 4.85
CA LEU A 76 -0.65 11.03 3.62
C LEU A 76 -1.62 12.15 3.23
N LEU A 77 -2.93 11.90 3.29
CA LEU A 77 -3.94 12.89 2.95
C LEU A 77 -3.95 14.07 3.93
N ALA A 78 -3.66 13.82 5.21
CA ALA A 78 -3.59 14.84 6.24
C ALA A 78 -2.30 15.68 6.18
N SER A 79 -1.14 15.01 6.11
CA SER A 79 0.18 15.64 6.19
C SER A 79 0.73 16.11 4.84
N ARG A 80 0.23 15.55 3.73
CA ARG A 80 0.81 15.66 2.38
C ARG A 80 2.28 15.21 2.29
N ASN A 81 2.76 14.46 3.27
CA ASN A 81 4.15 14.02 3.33
C ASN A 81 4.35 12.67 2.63
N VAL A 82 4.66 12.73 1.33
CA VAL A 82 4.92 11.55 0.48
C VAL A 82 6.09 10.70 0.99
N ALA A 83 7.16 11.33 1.51
CA ALA A 83 8.32 10.59 2.00
C ALA A 83 7.96 9.73 3.23
N GLN A 84 7.19 10.29 4.16
CA GLN A 84 6.71 9.57 5.33
C GLN A 84 5.72 8.47 4.97
N HIS A 85 4.82 8.71 4.02
CA HIS A 85 3.93 7.67 3.48
C HIS A 85 4.72 6.48 2.93
N LYS A 86 5.75 6.74 2.11
CA LYS A 86 6.61 5.69 1.56
C LYS A 86 7.28 4.85 2.66
N VAL A 87 7.78 5.50 3.71
CA VAL A 87 8.37 4.79 4.87
C VAL A 87 7.32 3.91 5.57
N CYS A 88 6.11 4.45 5.79
CA CYS A 88 5.00 3.73 6.41
C CYS A 88 4.62 2.46 5.62
N VAL A 89 4.39 2.61 4.31
CA VAL A 89 4.00 1.49 3.44
C VAL A 89 5.10 0.45 3.34
N ASN A 90 6.37 0.85 3.21
CA ASN A 90 7.49 -0.08 3.17
C ASN A 90 7.64 -0.88 4.47
N ALA A 91 7.43 -0.24 5.62
CA ALA A 91 7.46 -0.93 6.91
C ALA A 91 6.34 -1.98 7.01
N LEU A 92 5.13 -1.64 6.56
CA LEU A 92 4.02 -2.59 6.50
C LEU A 92 4.29 -3.74 5.53
N ALA A 93 4.81 -3.45 4.34
CA ALA A 93 5.13 -4.46 3.33
C ALA A 93 6.19 -5.43 3.84
N ALA A 94 7.26 -4.92 4.46
CA ALA A 94 8.30 -5.76 5.07
C ALA A 94 7.73 -6.68 6.17
N GLY A 95 6.83 -6.17 7.01
CA GLY A 95 6.13 -6.97 8.02
C GLY A 95 5.23 -8.04 7.41
N ALA A 96 4.53 -7.71 6.34
CA ALA A 96 3.69 -8.65 5.60
C ALA A 96 4.53 -9.77 4.96
N TYR A 97 5.63 -9.44 4.27
CA TYR A 97 6.51 -10.43 3.66
C TYR A 97 7.16 -11.35 4.68
N ALA A 98 7.63 -10.82 5.81
CA ALA A 98 8.17 -11.64 6.89
C ALA A 98 7.11 -12.60 7.48
N SER A 99 5.87 -12.12 7.61
CA SER A 99 4.75 -12.95 8.08
C SER A 99 4.38 -14.04 7.08
N LEU A 100 4.34 -13.71 5.79
CA LEU A 100 4.10 -14.68 4.72
C LEU A 100 5.22 -15.72 4.62
N ASP A 101 6.48 -15.33 4.79
CA ASP A 101 7.61 -16.26 4.83
C ASP A 101 7.45 -17.29 5.96
N ARG A 102 7.02 -16.84 7.15
CA ARG A 102 6.71 -17.73 8.28
C ARG A 102 5.55 -18.68 7.95
N VAL A 103 4.45 -18.16 7.40
CA VAL A 103 3.29 -18.98 6.99
C VAL A 103 3.72 -20.02 5.95
N ALA A 104 4.45 -19.60 4.92
CA ALA A 104 4.95 -20.48 3.89
C ALA A 104 5.86 -21.58 4.47
N GLY A 105 6.78 -21.22 5.36
CA GLY A 105 7.65 -22.17 6.05
C GLY A 105 6.88 -23.21 6.87
N GLN A 106 5.85 -22.78 7.62
CA GLN A 106 5.00 -23.69 8.41
C GLN A 106 4.15 -24.60 7.52
N GLN A 107 3.48 -24.02 6.53
CA GLN A 107 2.54 -24.73 5.67
C GLN A 107 3.26 -25.71 4.74
N TRP A 108 4.41 -25.34 4.15
CA TRP A 108 5.17 -26.26 3.29
C TRP A 108 5.92 -27.35 4.06
N ALA A 109 6.31 -27.10 5.31
CA ALA A 109 6.92 -28.12 6.18
C ALA A 109 5.98 -29.31 6.42
N ILE A 110 4.66 -29.07 6.51
CA ILE A 110 3.65 -30.13 6.65
C ILE A 110 3.68 -31.09 5.45
N TYR A 111 4.01 -30.58 4.25
CA TYR A 111 4.06 -31.37 3.02
C TYR A 111 5.44 -31.95 2.72
N GLY A 112 6.40 -31.85 3.64
CA GLY A 112 7.77 -32.35 3.44
C GLY A 112 8.55 -31.61 2.34
N ALA A 113 8.05 -30.45 1.90
CA ALA A 113 8.62 -29.70 0.80
C ALA A 113 9.69 -28.72 1.30
N SER A 114 10.95 -28.96 0.93
CA SER A 114 12.07 -28.00 1.06
C SER A 114 12.17 -27.07 -0.16
N SER A 115 11.05 -26.80 -0.85
CA SER A 115 11.07 -26.06 -2.12
C SER A 115 11.29 -24.55 -1.89
N GLY A 116 11.98 -23.88 -2.82
CA GLY A 116 12.24 -22.44 -2.75
C GLY A 116 10.98 -21.56 -2.72
N ALA A 117 9.79 -22.13 -3.01
CA ALA A 117 8.51 -21.44 -2.87
C ALA A 117 8.17 -21.10 -1.41
N SER A 118 8.76 -21.80 -0.45
CA SER A 118 8.63 -21.51 0.99
C SER A 118 9.42 -20.29 1.46
N ARG A 119 10.30 -19.73 0.63
CA ARG A 119 11.22 -18.65 0.99
C ARG A 119 10.85 -17.34 0.31
N ILE A 120 9.73 -16.78 0.74
CA ILE A 120 9.22 -15.51 0.22
C ILE A 120 10.22 -14.38 0.49
N GLY A 121 10.87 -14.39 1.66
CA GLY A 121 11.83 -13.35 2.06
C GLY A 121 13.15 -13.32 1.30
N LEU A 122 13.39 -14.25 0.36
CA LEU A 122 14.58 -14.23 -0.51
C LEU A 122 14.34 -13.51 -1.85
N PHE A 123 13.09 -13.29 -2.25
CA PHE A 123 12.75 -12.80 -3.58
C PHE A 123 11.92 -11.51 -3.57
N TRP A 124 11.51 -11.02 -2.40
CA TRP A 124 10.58 -9.91 -2.22
C TRP A 124 10.98 -9.00 -1.06
#